data_AF-A0A967D0Z1-F1
#
_entry.id   AF-A0A967D0Z1-F1
#
_cell.length_a   1.000
_cell.length_b   1.000
_cell.length_c   1.000
_cell.angle_alpha   90.00
_cell.angle_beta   90.00
_cell.angle_gamma   90.00
#
_symmetry.space_group_name_H-M   'P 1'
#
loop_
_entity.id
_entity.type
_entity.pdbx_description
1 polymer ?
#
loop_
_entity_poly.entity_id
_entity_poly.type
_entity_poly.pdbx_seq_one_letter_code
_entity_poly.pdbx_strand_id
1 'polypeptide(L)' 'MPRCPVCDAQVFLRSTAERPATPTAPFCSDRCKTIDLGRWLEESYTVP' A
#
# COMPACT_ATOMS: atom_id res chain seq x y z
N MET A 1 -7.09 7.89 -7.33
CA MET A 1 -5.90 7.12 -6.91
C MET A 1 -6.13 6.66 -5.48
N PRO A 2 -5.98 5.37 -5.17
CA PRO A 2 -6.05 4.90 -3.80
C PRO A 2 -4.92 5.48 -2.95
N ARG A 3 -5.15 5.49 -1.63
CA ARG A 3 -4.13 5.83 -0.63
C ARG A 3 -3.53 4.56 -0.04
N CYS A 4 -2.24 4.62 0.27
CA CYS A 4 -1.54 3.55 0.98
C CYS A 4 -2.20 3.33 2.35
N PRO A 5 -2.61 2.10 2.72
CA PRO A 5 -3.30 1.84 3.99
C PRO A 5 -2.39 1.97 5.23
N VAL A 6 -1.08 2.14 5.02
CA VAL A 6 -0.09 2.23 6.11
C VAL A 6 0.30 3.67 6.45
N CYS A 7 0.36 4.55 5.44
CA CYS A 7 0.93 5.90 5.58
C CYS A 7 0.21 6.98 4.76
N ASP A 8 -0.93 6.67 4.13
CA ASP A 8 -1.76 7.58 3.32
C ASP A 8 -1.13 8.19 2.05
N ALA A 9 0.08 7.78 1.69
CA ALA A 9 0.72 8.22 0.45
C ALA A 9 -0.10 7.80 -0.80
N GLN A 10 0.00 8.59 -1.87
CA GLN A 10 -0.69 8.31 -3.13
C GLN A 10 -0.13 7.07 -3.84
N VAL A 11 -1.00 6.20 -4.34
CA VAL A 11 -0.63 4.99 -5.09
C VAL A 11 -1.25 5.02 -6.48
N PHE A 12 -0.42 4.72 -7.49
CA PHE A 12 -0.82 4.72 -8.89
C PHE A 12 -1.09 3.29 -9.36
N LEU A 13 -2.36 2.90 -9.48
CA LEU A 13 -2.73 1.54 -9.87
C LEU A 13 -2.47 1.23 -11.35
N ARG A 14 -2.38 2.26 -12.20
CA ARG A 14 -2.23 2.12 -13.64
C ARG A 14 -1.12 3.04 -14.10
N SER A 15 -0.37 2.59 -15.10
CA SER A 15 0.57 3.43 -15.81
C SER A 15 -0.20 4.37 -16.75
N THR A 16 0.36 5.54 -16.96
CA THR A 16 -0.07 6.57 -17.91
C THR A 16 1.14 6.99 -18.73
N ALA A 17 0.94 7.74 -19.80
CA ALA A 17 2.04 8.24 -20.62
C ALA A 17 3.08 9.05 -19.82
N GLU A 18 2.65 9.74 -18.76
CA GLU A 18 3.48 10.66 -17.97
C GLU A 18 3.98 10.02 -16.67
N ARG A 19 3.40 8.90 -16.24
CA ARG A 19 3.69 8.31 -14.94
C ARG A 19 3.46 6.80 -14.88
N PRO A 20 4.46 6.01 -14.46
CA PRO A 20 4.31 4.56 -14.30
C PRO A 20 3.42 4.20 -13.10
N ALA A 21 2.89 2.97 -13.12
CA ALA A 21 2.19 2.41 -11.96
C ALA A 21 3.16 2.22 -10.79
N THR A 22 2.65 2.33 -9.56
CA THR A 22 3.40 1.98 -8.35
C THR A 22 3.61 0.47 -8.30
N PRO A 23 4.86 -0.04 -8.31
CA PRO A 23 5.12 -1.48 -8.38
C PRO A 23 4.61 -2.27 -7.17
N THR A 24 4.49 -1.58 -6.03
CA THR A 24 4.12 -2.16 -4.73
C THR A 24 2.66 -1.94 -4.36
N ALA A 25 1.82 -1.47 -5.31
CA ALA A 25 0.40 -1.27 -5.09
C ALA A 25 -0.26 -2.53 -4.47
N PRO A 26 -1.12 -2.38 -3.43
CA PRO A 26 -1.76 -1.15 -2.94
C PRO A 26 -0.91 -0.29 -1.98
N PHE A 27 0.34 -0.65 -1.74
CA PHE A 27 1.27 0.10 -0.89
C PHE A 27 2.11 1.09 -1.71
N CYS A 28 2.69 2.09 -1.06
CA CYS A 28 3.57 3.05 -1.74
C CYS A 28 5.03 2.58 -1.83
N SER A 29 5.44 1.57 -1.05
CA SER A 29 6.82 1.05 -0.98
C SER A 29 6.88 -0.33 -0.32
N ASP A 30 7.99 -1.04 -0.48
CA ASP A 30 8.22 -2.34 0.17
C ASP A 30 8.19 -2.23 1.71
N ARG A 31 8.67 -1.11 2.27
CA ARG A 31 8.57 -0.84 3.71
C ARG A 31 7.12 -0.91 4.19
N CYS A 32 6.19 -0.27 3.47
CA CYS A 32 4.78 -0.26 3.87
C CYS A 32 4.15 -1.65 3.73
N LYS A 33 4.51 -2.40 2.68
CA LYS A 33 4.10 -3.80 2.53
C LYS A 33 4.54 -4.66 3.71
N THR A 34 5.79 -4.52 4.18
CA THR A 34 6.30 -5.27 5.33
C THR A 34 5.64 -4.85 6.65
N ILE A 35 5.36 -3.56 6.84
CA ILE A 35 4.64 -3.09 8.03
C ILE A 35 3.22 -3.66 8.07
N ASP A 36 2.52 -3.64 6.93
CA ASP A 36 1.18 -4.23 6.83
C ASP A 36 1.20 -5.72 7.17
N LEU A 37 2.16 -6.46 6.60
CA LEU A 37 2.37 -7.87 6.94
C LEU A 37 2.63 -8.08 8.44
N GLY A 38 3.41 -7.20 9.08
CA GLY A 38 3.62 -7.22 10.53
C GLY A 38 2.30 -7.08 11.30
N ARG A 39 1.45 -6.12 10.93
CA ARG A 39 0.12 -5.93 11.56
C ARG A 39 -0.78 -7.15 11.42
N TRP A 40 -0.71 -7.85 10.28
CA TRP A 40 -1.42 -9.12 10.08
C TRP A 40 -0.91 -10.22 11.03
N LEU A 41 0.41 -10.38 11.13
CA LEU A 41 1.02 -11.39 12.01
C LEU A 41 0.81 -11.09 13.50
N GLU A 42 0.67 -9.82 13.85
CA GLU A 42 0.35 -9.34 15.19
C GLU A 42 -1.15 -9.37 15.51
N GLU A 43 -1.99 -9.90 14.60
CA GLU A 43 -3.46 -9.95 14.74
C GLU A 43 -4.08 -8.57 15.05
N SER A 44 -3.47 -7.50 14.55
CA SER A 44 -3.89 -6.11 14.81
C SER A 44 -5.15 -5.70 14.03
N TYR A 45 -5.60 -6.54 13.10
CA TYR A 45 -6.81 -6.30 12.31
C TYR A 45 -8.01 -7.01 12.95
N THR A 46 -9.07 -6.26 13.24
CA THR A 46 -10.32 -6.79 13.83
C THR A 46 -11.48 -6.58 12.86
N VAL A 47 -12.35 -7.58 12.73
CA VAL A 47 -13.61 -7.46 11.98
C VAL A 47 -14.74 -7.20 12.99
N PRO A 48 -15.53 -6.11 12.84
CA PRO A 48 -16.68 -5.82 13.70
C PRO A 48 -17.82 -6.83 13.60
#